data_AF-A0AAP5XZF3-F1
#
_entry.id   AF-A0AAP5XZF3-F1
#
_cell.length_a   1.000
_cell.length_b   1.000
_cell.length_c   1.000
_cell.angle_alpha   90.00
_cell.angle_beta   90.00
_cell.angle_gamma   90.00
#
_symmetry.space_group_name_H-M   'P 1'
#
loop_
_entity.id
_entity.type
_entity.pdbx_description
1 polymer ?
#
loop_
_entity_poly.entity_id
_entity_poly.type
_entity_poly.pdbx_seq_one_letter_code
_entity_poly.pdbx_strand_id
1 'polypeptide(L)'
;MLVDTLFILYNVSTNMREEMLMTTVTLKKWGNSPSIRIPASVMQAAALNVEDKLDLKIDEAGQIVLVPLKSKEYSLDVLLSGITPDNVHGKIDFGSPVGKELI
;
A
#
# COMPACT_ATOMS: atom_id res chain seq x y z
N MET A 1 -12.60 12.45 41.33
CA MET A 1 -11.76 11.53 40.51
C MET A 1 -12.72 10.81 39.58
N LEU A 2 -13.07 11.46 38.47
CA LEU A 2 -14.04 10.95 37.50
C LEU A 2 -13.28 10.03 36.55
N VAL A 3 -13.66 8.75 36.56
CA VAL A 3 -13.26 7.78 35.55
C VAL A 3 -14.13 8.02 34.33
N ASP A 4 -13.56 8.68 33.32
CA ASP A 4 -14.21 8.90 32.03
C ASP A 4 -14.40 7.56 31.33
N THR A 5 -15.59 6.99 31.52
CA THR A 5 -16.04 5.79 30.82
C THR A 5 -16.56 6.24 29.46
N LEU A 6 -15.76 6.03 28.41
CA LEU A 6 -16.13 6.34 27.04
C LEU A 6 -17.15 5.30 26.54
N PHE A 7 -18.42 5.70 26.45
CA PHE A 7 -19.46 4.92 25.78
C PHE A 7 -19.25 4.98 24.25
N ILE A 8 -18.88 3.86 23.64
CA ILE A 8 -18.92 3.70 22.18
C ILE A 8 -20.35 3.27 21.82
N LEU A 9 -21.12 4.19 21.22
CA LEU A 9 -22.41 3.88 20.61
C LEU A 9 -22.19 3.10 19.32
N TYR A 10 -22.54 1.81 19.32
CA TYR A 10 -22.67 1.04 18.09
C TYR A 10 -24.00 1.39 17.41
N ASN A 11 -23.95 1.94 16.20
CA ASN A 11 -25.12 2.02 15.33
C ASN A 11 -25.18 0.72 14.52
N VAL A 12 -26.19 -0.11 14.75
CA VAL A 12 -26.48 -1.31 13.94
C VAL A 12 -27.67 -0.97 13.05
N SER A 13 -27.41 -0.81 11.75
CA SER A 13 -28.45 -0.72 10.73
C SER A 13 -28.41 -1.99 9.88
N THR A 14 -29.44 -2.82 10.01
CA THR A 14 -29.66 -4.02 9.20
C THR A 14 -30.35 -3.64 7.88
N ASN A 15 -29.58 -3.54 6.78
CA ASN A 15 -30.15 -3.75 5.44
C ASN A 15 -29.07 -4.13 4.42
N MET A 16 -29.18 -5.35 3.87
CA MET A 16 -28.25 -5.93 2.89
C MET A 16 -28.28 -5.16 1.55
N ARG A 17 -27.36 -4.21 1.40
CA ARG A 17 -26.76 -3.76 0.13
C ARG A 17 -25.26 -3.72 0.42
N GLU A 18 -24.41 -4.20 -0.50
CA GLU A 18 -22.95 -4.18 -0.31
C GLU A 18 -22.52 -2.79 0.19
N GLU A 19 -22.17 -2.71 1.47
CA GLU A 19 -21.72 -1.45 2.07
C GLU A 19 -20.33 -1.18 1.53
N MET A 20 -20.28 -0.43 0.43
CA MET A 20 -19.05 0.20 -0.02
C MET A 20 -18.53 1.03 1.15
N LEU A 21 -17.28 0.80 1.54
CA LEU A 21 -16.65 1.50 2.66
C LEU A 21 -16.60 3.00 2.33
N MET A 22 -17.58 3.75 2.83
CA MET A 22 -17.75 5.17 2.56
C MET A 22 -17.26 5.96 3.77
N THR A 23 -16.20 6.73 3.58
CA THR A 23 -15.64 7.61 4.60
C THR A 23 -15.51 9.02 4.04
N THR A 24 -16.01 10.01 4.77
CA THR A 24 -15.80 11.41 4.40
C THR A 24 -14.39 11.82 4.81
N VAL A 25 -13.60 12.30 3.86
CA VAL A 25 -12.25 12.84 4.10
C VAL A 25 -12.18 14.30 3.66
N THR A 26 -11.30 15.06 4.27
CA THR A 26 -11.08 16.47 3.92
C THR A 26 -9.77 16.63 3.17
N LEU A 27 -9.80 17.32 2.03
CA LEU A 27 -8.60 17.75 1.32
C LEU A 27 -7.84 18.77 2.17
N LYS A 28 -6.57 18.51 2.45
CA LYS A 28 -5.70 19.38 3.27
C LYS A 28 -4.39 19.67 2.53
N LYS A 29 -3.76 20.78 2.86
CA LYS A 29 -2.42 21.12 2.36
C LYS A 29 -1.36 20.33 3.13
N TRP A 30 -0.50 19.62 2.41
CA TRP A 30 0.73 19.02 2.94
C TRP A 30 1.92 19.50 2.10
N GLY A 31 2.80 20.28 2.72
CA GLY A 31 3.82 21.02 1.97
C GLY A 31 3.17 21.99 0.98
N ASN A 32 3.53 21.87 -0.30
CA ASN A 32 2.96 22.69 -1.38
C ASN A 32 1.79 22.02 -2.12
N SER A 33 1.39 20.81 -1.71
CA SER A 33 0.42 20.00 -2.45
C SER A 33 -0.86 19.74 -1.64
N PRO A 34 -2.03 19.63 -2.30
CA PRO A 34 -3.23 19.06 -1.70
C PRO A 34 -3.05 17.56 -1.40
N SER A 35 -3.65 17.09 -0.31
CA SER A 35 -3.52 15.72 0.18
C SER A 35 -4.82 15.29 0.88
N ILE A 36 -5.10 13.99 0.85
CA ILE A 36 -6.14 13.35 1.67
C ILE A 36 -5.47 12.33 2.59
N ARG A 37 -6.06 12.12 3.77
CA ARG A 37 -5.67 10.99 4.61
C ARG A 37 -6.56 9.80 4.26
N ILE A 38 -5.95 8.67 3.96
CA ILE A 38 -6.64 7.41 3.70
C ILE A 38 -6.73 6.66 5.04
N PRO A 39 -7.94 6.39 5.57
CA PRO A 39 -8.08 5.61 6.81
C PRO A 39 -7.49 4.20 6.68
N ALA A 40 -7.00 3.66 7.80
CA ALA A 40 -6.38 2.34 7.84
C ALA A 40 -7.32 1.22 7.34
N SER A 41 -8.62 1.34 7.60
CA SER A 41 -9.63 0.39 7.09
C SER A 41 -9.69 0.35 5.56
N VAL A 42 -9.58 1.51 4.91
CA VAL A 42 -9.56 1.61 3.44
C VAL A 42 -8.24 1.04 2.90
N MET A 43 -7.11 1.34 3.54
CA MET A 43 -5.81 0.78 3.15
C MET A 43 -5.83 -0.75 3.18
N GLN A 44 -6.37 -1.34 4.26
CA GLN A 44 -6.49 -2.79 4.41
C GLN A 44 -7.44 -3.41 3.39
N ALA A 45 -8.63 -2.82 3.22
CA ALA A 45 -9.63 -3.32 2.27
C ALA A 45 -9.14 -3.28 0.82
N ALA A 46 -8.33 -2.27 0.47
CA ALA A 46 -7.72 -2.11 -0.85
C ALA A 46 -6.37 -2.85 -1.02
N ALA A 47 -5.92 -3.58 0.01
CA ALA A 47 -4.61 -4.26 0.06
C ALA A 47 -3.43 -3.33 -0.29
N LEU A 48 -3.48 -2.08 0.22
CA LEU A 48 -2.46 -1.07 0.01
C LEU A 48 -1.50 -0.95 1.20
N ASN A 49 -0.25 -0.68 0.89
CA ASN A 49 0.83 -0.37 1.83
C ASN A 49 1.35 1.06 1.60
N VAL A 50 2.05 1.59 2.59
CA VAL A 50 2.76 2.86 2.45
C VAL A 50 3.84 2.71 1.36
N GLU A 51 4.01 3.74 0.53
CA GLU A 51 4.89 3.76 -0.66
C GLU A 51 4.43 2.88 -1.85
N ASP A 52 3.25 2.26 -1.81
CA ASP A 52 2.69 1.61 -3.00
C ASP A 52 2.47 2.63 -4.12
N LYS A 53 2.84 2.24 -5.35
CA LYS A 53 2.62 3.07 -6.53
C LYS A 53 1.18 2.91 -7.01
N LEU A 54 0.54 4.03 -7.32
CA LEU A 54 -0.84 4.08 -7.80
C LEU A 54 -0.91 4.92 -9.07
N ASP A 55 -1.75 4.50 -10.02
CA ASP A 55 -2.22 5.38 -11.09
C ASP A 55 -3.38 6.22 -10.58
N LEU A 56 -3.32 7.54 -10.83
CA LEU A 56 -4.41 8.47 -10.59
C LEU A 56 -5.09 8.78 -11.91
N LYS A 57 -6.38 8.48 -12.01
CA LYS A 57 -7.20 8.77 -13.19
C LYS A 57 -8.50 9.45 -12.82
N ILE A 58 -9.09 10.12 -13.81
CA ILE A 58 -10.47 10.61 -13.74
C ILE A 58 -11.32 9.66 -14.59
N ASP A 59 -12.39 9.10 -14.02
CA ASP A 59 -13.32 8.26 -14.77
C ASP A 59 -14.30 9.09 -15.64
N GLU A 60 -15.15 8.41 -16.40
CA GLU A 60 -16.13 9.05 -17.26
C GLU A 60 -17.19 9.87 -16.50
N ALA A 61 -17.38 9.57 -15.21
CA ALA A 61 -18.28 10.30 -14.32
C ALA A 61 -17.59 11.49 -13.62
N GLY A 62 -16.31 11.74 -13.89
CA GLY A 62 -15.54 12.82 -13.29
C GLY A 62 -14.99 12.51 -11.88
N GLN A 63 -14.97 11.24 -11.48
CA GLN A 63 -14.50 10.82 -10.16
C GLN A 63 -12.98 10.57 -10.17
N ILE A 64 -12.30 10.91 -9.07
CA ILE A 64 -10.89 10.55 -8.87
C ILE A 64 -10.84 9.06 -8.50
N VAL A 65 -10.16 8.27 -9.33
CA VAL A 65 -9.93 6.84 -9.10
C VAL A 65 -8.44 6.60 -8.94
N LEU A 66 -8.07 6.00 -7.81
CA LEU A 66 -6.71 5.52 -7.56
C LEU A 66 -6.66 4.02 -7.83
N VAL A 67 -5.76 3.58 -8.71
CA VAL A 67 -5.60 2.18 -9.10
C VAL A 67 -4.21 1.69 -8.67
N PRO A 68 -4.11 0.63 -7.86
CA PRO A 68 -2.81 0.06 -7.53
C PRO A 68 -2.06 -0.36 -8.79
N LEU A 69 -0.84 0.13 -8.96
CA LEU A 69 0.06 -0.42 -9.95
C LEU A 69 0.51 -1.78 -9.42
N LYS A 70 -0.10 -2.86 -9.93
CA LYS A 70 0.40 -4.19 -9.65
C LYS A 70 1.86 -4.23 -10.07
N SER A 71 2.75 -4.41 -9.09
CA SER A 71 4.13 -4.78 -9.36
C SER A 71 4.10 -6.01 -10.25
N LYS A 72 5.01 -6.09 -11.23
CA LYS A 72 5.17 -7.31 -12.04
C LYS A 72 5.29 -8.48 -11.07
N GLU A 73 4.30 -9.35 -11.04
CA GLU A 73 4.43 -10.65 -10.41
C GLU A 73 5.44 -11.42 -11.26
N TYR A 74 6.67 -11.48 -10.78
CA TYR A 74 7.68 -12.31 -11.39
C TYR A 74 7.44 -13.73 -10.93
N SER A 75 7.05 -14.61 -11.85
CA SER A 75 7.11 -16.05 -11.60
C SER A 75 8.58 -16.46 -11.50
N LEU A 76 8.90 -17.30 -10.53
CA LEU A 76 10.24 -17.91 -10.43
C LEU A 76 10.61 -18.61 -11.74
N ASP A 77 9.67 -19.33 -12.35
CA ASP A 77 9.89 -20.00 -13.64
C ASP A 77 10.23 -18.99 -14.74
N VAL A 78 9.55 -17.83 -14.76
CA VAL A 78 9.84 -16.74 -15.72
C VAL A 78 11.24 -16.17 -15.49
N LEU A 79 11.61 -15.91 -14.23
CA LEU A 79 12.94 -15.41 -13.89
C LEU A 79 14.04 -16.40 -14.30
N LEU A 80 13.85 -17.69 -13.98
CA LEU A 80 14.81 -18.75 -14.32
C LEU A 80 14.90 -18.96 -15.83
N SER A 81 13.79 -18.85 -16.57
CA SER A 81 13.78 -18.96 -18.03
C SER A 81 14.59 -17.86 -18.74
N GLY A 82 14.83 -16.73 -18.06
CA GLY A 82 15.64 -15.62 -18.59
C GLY A 82 17.15 -15.77 -18.38
N ILE A 83 17.60 -16.82 -17.68
CA ILE A 83 19.02 -17.08 -17.45
C ILE A 83 19.65 -17.68 -18.72
N THR A 84 20.72 -17.06 -19.22
CA THR A 84 21.50 -17.50 -20.38
C THR A 84 22.96 -17.69 -19.97
N PRO A 85 23.74 -18.52 -20.70
CA PRO A 85 25.17 -18.67 -20.42
C PRO A 85 25.93 -17.33 -20.38
N ASP A 86 25.49 -16.35 -21.17
CA ASP A 86 26.12 -15.02 -21.25
C ASP A 86 25.76 -14.08 -20.09
N ASN A 87 24.67 -14.34 -19.35
CA ASN A 87 24.21 -13.51 -18.23
C ASN A 87 24.39 -14.17 -16.84
N VAL A 88 24.93 -15.39 -16.81
CA VAL A 88 25.30 -16.05 -15.56
C VAL A 88 26.48 -15.33 -14.94
N HIS A 89 26.25 -14.72 -13.78
CA HIS A 89 27.30 -14.06 -13.02
C HIS A 89 28.11 -15.11 -12.26
N GLY A 90 29.43 -14.99 -12.28
CA GLY A 90 30.31 -15.81 -11.45
C GLY A 90 30.12 -15.54 -9.96
N LYS A 91 30.59 -16.45 -9.10
CA LYS A 91 30.64 -16.22 -7.66
C LYS A 91 31.51 -15.00 -7.37
N ILE A 92 30.93 -14.00 -6.70
CA ILE A 92 31.67 -12.86 -6.17
C ILE A 92 32.08 -13.19 -4.74
N ASP A 93 33.38 -13.01 -4.44
CA ASP A 93 33.89 -13.01 -3.08
C ASP A 93 33.77 -11.59 -2.51
N PHE A 94 33.07 -11.45 -1.39
CA PHE A 94 32.90 -10.17 -0.70
C PHE A 94 34.16 -9.76 0.09
N GLY A 95 35.17 -10.64 0.15
CA GLY A 95 36.43 -10.40 0.85
C GLY A 95 36.30 -10.53 2.36
N SER A 96 37.38 -10.21 3.06
CA SER A 96 37.42 -10.24 4.51
C SER A 96 36.55 -9.12 5.12
N PRO A 97 35.93 -9.33 6.30
CA PRO A 97 35.20 -8.28 7.01
C PRO A 97 36.08 -7.05 7.26
N VAL A 98 35.58 -5.87 6.90
CA VAL A 98 36.27 -4.57 7.11
C VAL A 98 35.60 -3.69 8.17
N GLY A 99 34.53 -4.19 8.80
CA GLY A 99 33.73 -3.48 9.82
C GLY A 99 33.87 -4.04 11.24
N LYS A 100 33.24 -3.37 12.21
CA LYS A 100 33.16 -3.81 13.63
C LYS A 100 31.87 -4.58 13.95
N GLU A 101 31.23 -5.14 12.94
CA GLU A 101 30.01 -5.90 13.12
C GLU A 101 30.36 -7.19 13.87
N LEU A 102 29.85 -7.33 15.09
CA LEU A 102 30.05 -8.53 15.89
C LEU A 102 29.37 -9.70 15.16
N ILE A 103 30.16 -10.71 14.81
CA ILE A 103 29.68 -11.98 14.25
C ILE A 103 29.07 -12.82 15.37
#